data_AF-A0A3B8VRP3-F1
#
_entry.id   AF-A0A3B8VRP3-F1
#
_cell.length_a   1.000
_cell.length_b   1.000
_cell.length_c   1.000
_cell.angle_alpha   90.00
_cell.angle_beta   90.00
_cell.angle_gamma   90.00
#
_symmetry.space_group_name_H-M   'P 1'
#
loop_
_entity.id
_entity.type
_entity.pdbx_description
1 polymer ?
#
loop_
_entity_poly.entity_id
_entity_poly.type
_entity_poly.pdbx_seq_one_letter_code
_entity_poly.pdbx_strand_id
1 'polypeptide(L)'
;LSSLDTVQDEHPEVFYGGFVEDGQKEYVEACATLAFTEGTRLPTMAELGIGAGAYMNGLAEAIGELRRFVLDMLRNDDFSRCEDLLRLMDEVYSVLVTLDFPDAVTRGLRRNTDVMRGVIERTRGDLTVALRQRSLERQLARFTDRLEAN
;
A
#
# COMPACT_ATOMS: atom_id res chain seq x y z
N LEU A 1 15.62 16.19 9.07
CA LEU A 1 15.34 17.16 7.99
C LEU A 1 16.33 18.32 7.98
N SER A 2 16.78 18.89 9.11
CA SER A 2 17.75 20.01 9.09
C SER A 2 19.15 19.69 8.53
N SER A 3 19.47 18.41 8.29
CA SER A 3 20.69 17.98 7.61
C SER A 3 20.55 17.93 6.08
N LEU A 4 19.32 17.98 5.55
CA LEU A 4 19.06 18.02 4.10
C LEU A 4 19.14 19.45 3.56
N ASP A 5 18.79 20.45 4.39
CA ASP A 5 18.93 21.86 4.03
C ASP A 5 20.40 22.23 3.76
N THR A 6 21.34 21.67 4.52
CA THR A 6 22.78 21.87 4.30
C THR A 6 23.27 21.24 3.00
N VAL A 7 22.73 20.07 2.62
CA VAL A 7 23.07 19.38 1.37
C VAL A 7 22.49 20.13 0.15
N GLN A 8 21.32 20.75 0.31
CA GLN A 8 20.71 21.59 -0.72
C GLN A 8 21.58 22.80 -1.06
N ASP A 9 22.19 23.43 -0.05
CA ASP A 9 23.04 24.61 -0.23
C ASP A 9 24.46 24.27 -0.72
N GLU A 10 25.01 23.11 -0.34
CA GLU A 10 26.40 22.73 -0.67
C GLU A 10 26.53 21.89 -1.96
N HIS A 11 25.53 21.07 -2.31
CA HIS A 11 25.59 20.16 -3.47
C HIS A 11 24.22 20.02 -4.20
N PRO A 12 23.79 21.05 -4.96
CA PRO A 12 22.50 21.04 -5.66
C PRO A 12 22.36 19.88 -6.65
N GLU A 13 23.44 19.48 -7.35
CA GLU A 13 23.41 18.33 -8.27
C GLU A 13 23.09 16.98 -7.61
N VAL A 14 23.40 16.79 -6.33
CA VAL A 14 23.08 15.57 -5.57
C VAL A 14 21.65 15.63 -5.05
N PHE A 15 21.21 16.81 -4.60
CA PHE A 15 19.84 17.05 -4.15
C PHE A 15 18.82 16.89 -5.29
N TYR A 16 19.13 17.41 -6.49
CA TYR A 16 18.32 17.25 -7.70
C TYR A 16 18.64 15.96 -8.49
N GLY A 17 19.56 15.13 -8.02
CA GLY A 17 20.05 13.93 -8.71
C GLY A 17 19.17 12.69 -8.61
N GLY A 18 17.96 12.79 -8.03
CA GLY A 18 17.00 11.68 -7.89
C GLY A 18 17.10 10.91 -6.56
N PHE A 19 18.29 10.82 -5.96
CA PHE A 19 18.51 10.08 -4.71
C PHE A 19 17.70 10.58 -3.51
N VAL A 20 17.53 11.90 -3.38
CA VAL A 20 16.72 12.49 -2.30
C VAL A 20 15.24 12.20 -2.50
N GLU A 21 14.77 12.21 -3.74
CA GLU A 21 13.38 11.93 -4.06
C GLU A 21 13.02 10.46 -3.85
N ASP A 22 13.92 9.54 -4.23
CA ASP A 22 13.77 8.11 -3.96
C ASP A 22 13.71 7.83 -2.45
N GLY A 23 14.60 8.45 -1.66
CA GLY A 23 14.55 8.33 -0.20
C GLY A 23 13.29 8.93 0.42
N GLN A 24 12.79 10.06 -0.10
CA GLN A 24 11.52 10.65 0.33
C GLN A 24 10.33 9.75 0.00
N LYS A 25 10.33 9.13 -1.17
CA LYS A 25 9.30 8.19 -1.61
C LYS A 25 9.27 6.95 -0.72
N GLU A 26 10.43 6.32 -0.47
CA GLU A 26 10.55 5.18 0.45
C GLU A 26 10.09 5.53 1.87
N TYR A 27 10.43 6.74 2.35
CA TYR A 27 9.98 7.20 3.65
C TYR A 27 8.45 7.39 3.72
N VAL A 28 7.83 7.92 2.66
CA VAL A 28 6.37 8.03 2.57
C VAL A 28 5.72 6.65 2.51
N GLU A 29 6.27 5.73 1.72
CA GLU A 29 5.81 4.34 1.65
C GLU A 29 5.80 3.69 3.03
N ALA A 30 6.90 3.82 3.79
CA ALA A 30 7.02 3.27 5.14
C ALA A 30 5.99 3.90 6.10
N CYS A 31 5.84 5.23 6.07
CA CYS A 31 4.88 5.94 6.92
C CYS A 31 3.43 5.54 6.58
N ALA A 32 3.10 5.44 5.30
CA ALA A 32 1.77 5.06 4.84
C ALA A 32 1.46 3.61 5.21
N THR A 33 2.39 2.70 4.95
CA THR A 33 2.26 1.28 5.32
C THR A 33 2.01 1.12 6.81
N LEU A 34 2.79 1.82 7.66
CA LEU A 34 2.59 1.79 9.11
C LEU A 34 1.21 2.34 9.49
N ALA A 35 0.86 3.53 8.99
CA ALA A 35 -0.41 4.16 9.33
C ALA A 35 -1.62 3.28 8.96
N PHE A 36 -1.59 2.70 7.76
CA PHE A 36 -2.64 1.83 7.24
C PHE A 36 -2.74 0.51 8.00
N THR A 37 -1.59 -0.13 8.28
CA THR A 37 -1.56 -1.39 9.02
C THR A 37 -1.90 -1.20 10.50
N GLU A 38 -1.66 -0.04 11.10
CA GLU A 38 -2.08 0.25 12.48
C GLU A 38 -3.48 0.87 12.57
N GLY A 39 -4.08 1.29 11.45
CA GLY A 39 -5.36 2.00 11.44
C GLY A 39 -5.26 3.40 12.03
N THR A 40 -4.08 4.03 11.93
CA THR A 40 -3.81 5.38 12.42
C THR A 40 -3.88 6.41 11.29
N ARG A 41 -3.79 7.69 11.64
CA ARG A 41 -3.89 8.79 10.68
C ARG A 41 -2.65 8.81 9.78
N LEU A 42 -2.88 8.83 8.46
CA LEU A 42 -1.83 9.09 7.48
C LEU A 42 -1.24 10.51 7.68
N PRO A 43 0.09 10.65 7.86
CA PRO A 43 0.74 11.96 7.88
C PRO A 43 0.59 12.68 6.55
N THR A 44 0.32 13.98 6.57
CA THR A 44 0.18 14.80 5.35
C THR A 44 1.55 15.14 4.75
N MET A 45 1.57 15.46 3.46
CA MET A 45 2.80 15.90 2.78
C MET A 45 3.49 17.09 3.47
N ALA A 46 2.70 18.01 4.05
CA ALA A 46 3.22 19.17 4.78
C ALA A 46 3.85 18.79 6.13
N GLU A 47 3.27 17.83 6.85
CA GLU A 47 3.84 17.30 8.10
C GLU A 47 5.15 16.55 7.87
N LEU A 48 5.28 15.88 6.73
CA LEU A 48 6.50 15.17 6.35
C LEU A 48 7.55 16.08 5.69
N GLY A 49 7.15 17.27 5.22
CA GLY A 49 8.03 18.17 4.46
C GLY A 49 8.42 17.63 3.10
N ILE A 50 7.52 16.88 2.42
CA ILE A 50 7.81 16.15 1.19
C ILE A 50 7.00 16.70 0.02
N GLY A 51 7.63 16.81 -1.14
CA GLY A 51 6.99 17.27 -2.36
C GLY A 51 5.89 16.32 -2.85
N ALA A 52 4.89 16.87 -3.54
CA ALA A 52 3.72 16.11 -3.99
C ALA A 52 4.10 14.89 -4.86
N GLY A 53 5.11 14.99 -5.73
CA GLY A 53 5.57 13.89 -6.58
C GLY A 53 6.05 12.67 -5.78
N ALA A 54 7.01 12.86 -4.87
CA ALA A 54 7.52 11.79 -4.00
C ALA A 54 6.42 11.24 -3.08
N TYR A 55 5.58 12.11 -2.53
CA TYR A 55 4.47 11.71 -1.66
C TYR A 55 3.45 10.82 -2.39
N MET A 56 3.00 11.22 -3.58
CA MET A 56 2.05 10.42 -4.36
C MET A 56 2.65 9.09 -4.81
N ASN A 57 3.91 9.06 -5.22
CA ASN A 57 4.57 7.81 -5.61
C ASN A 57 4.78 6.88 -4.41
N GLY A 58 5.13 7.40 -3.23
CA GLY A 58 5.24 6.60 -2.01
C GLY A 58 3.90 6.01 -1.58
N LEU A 59 2.80 6.76 -1.74
CA LEU A 59 1.45 6.22 -1.52
C LEU A 59 1.09 5.13 -2.53
N ALA A 60 1.50 5.27 -3.79
CA ALA A 60 1.30 4.23 -4.79
C ALA A 60 2.08 2.95 -4.43
N GLU A 61 3.34 3.08 -4.04
CA GLU A 61 4.19 1.94 -3.65
C GLU A 61 3.71 1.25 -2.37
N ALA A 62 3.13 2.00 -1.43
CA ALA A 62 2.50 1.45 -0.23
C ALA A 62 1.38 0.45 -0.53
N ILE A 63 0.70 0.53 -1.69
CA ILE A 63 -0.29 -0.48 -2.11
C ILE A 63 0.39 -1.86 -2.25
N GLY A 64 1.63 -1.90 -2.72
CA GLY A 64 2.44 -3.13 -2.80
C GLY A 64 2.70 -3.74 -1.42
N GLU A 65 3.09 -2.93 -0.44
CA GLU A 65 3.33 -3.39 0.93
C GLU A 65 2.02 -3.78 1.65
N LEU A 66 0.91 -3.10 1.39
CA LEU A 66 -0.40 -3.54 1.87
C LEU A 66 -0.79 -4.91 1.30
N ARG A 67 -0.51 -5.18 0.02
CA ARG A 67 -0.69 -6.53 -0.53
C ARG A 67 0.16 -7.54 0.23
N ARG A 68 1.43 -7.23 0.50
CA ARG A 68 2.33 -8.11 1.25
C ARG A 68 1.76 -8.42 2.64
N PHE A 69 1.29 -7.40 3.34
CA PHE A 69 0.64 -7.55 4.65
C PHE A 69 -0.62 -8.42 4.58
N VAL A 70 -1.50 -8.21 3.59
CA VAL A 70 -2.68 -9.05 3.39
C VAL A 70 -2.28 -10.51 3.14
N LEU A 71 -1.28 -10.77 2.30
CA LEU A 71 -0.82 -12.14 2.04
C LEU A 71 -0.22 -12.80 3.30
N ASP A 72 0.50 -12.04 4.12
CA ASP A 72 1.03 -12.54 5.39
C ASP A 72 -0.10 -12.86 6.40
N MET A 73 -1.16 -12.04 6.45
CA MET A 73 -2.36 -12.35 7.24
C MET A 73 -3.05 -13.63 6.77
N LEU A 74 -3.27 -13.76 5.45
CA LEU A 74 -3.87 -14.95 4.85
C LEU A 74 -3.06 -16.22 5.15
N ARG A 75 -1.73 -16.14 5.10
CA ARG A 75 -0.84 -17.27 5.44
C ARG A 75 -1.00 -17.72 6.90
N ASN A 76 -1.40 -16.81 7.79
CA ASN A 76 -1.60 -17.08 9.21
C ASN A 76 -3.07 -17.38 9.57
N ASP A 77 -3.93 -17.63 8.58
CA ASP A 77 -5.39 -17.79 8.75
C ASP A 77 -6.09 -16.61 9.45
N ASP A 78 -5.47 -15.43 9.39
CA ASP A 78 -6.06 -14.19 9.87
C ASP A 78 -6.78 -13.48 8.72
N PHE A 79 -8.09 -13.30 8.90
CA PHE A 79 -8.95 -12.61 7.93
C PHE A 79 -9.57 -11.35 8.53
N SER A 80 -9.22 -11.00 9.76
CA SER A 80 -9.89 -9.97 10.55
C SER A 80 -9.89 -8.60 9.89
N ARG A 81 -8.83 -8.27 9.16
CA ARG A 81 -8.64 -6.94 8.54
C ARG A 81 -8.33 -6.98 7.05
N CYS A 82 -8.35 -8.15 6.41
CA CYS A 82 -7.98 -8.28 4.99
C CYS A 82 -8.92 -7.47 4.08
N GLU A 83 -10.23 -7.47 4.36
CA GLU A 83 -11.20 -6.66 3.59
C GLU A 83 -11.02 -5.16 3.83
N ASP A 84 -10.69 -4.74 5.05
CA ASP A 84 -10.44 -3.33 5.38
C ASP A 84 -9.21 -2.80 4.65
N LEU A 85 -8.13 -3.59 4.64
CA LEU A 85 -6.90 -3.24 3.94
C LEU A 85 -7.12 -3.22 2.42
N LEU A 86 -7.88 -4.17 1.86
CA LEU A 86 -8.21 -4.17 0.44
C LEU A 86 -9.02 -2.91 0.05
N ARG A 87 -10.00 -2.52 0.87
CA ARG A 87 -10.75 -1.27 0.66
C ARG A 87 -9.84 -0.04 0.71
N LEU A 88 -8.90 -0.01 1.66
CA LEU A 88 -7.94 1.08 1.78
C LEU A 88 -7.03 1.17 0.55
N MET A 89 -6.60 0.03 -0.01
CA MET A 89 -5.86 0.01 -1.28
C MET A 89 -6.69 0.62 -2.43
N ASP A 90 -7.99 0.29 -2.52
CA ASP A 90 -8.91 0.88 -3.50
C ASP A 90 -9.10 2.40 -3.28
N GLU A 91 -9.20 2.86 -2.03
CA GLU A 91 -9.33 4.28 -1.68
C GLU A 91 -8.09 5.08 -2.08
N VAL A 92 -6.89 4.60 -1.74
CA VAL A 92 -5.62 5.22 -2.14
C VAL A 92 -5.53 5.28 -3.66
N TYR A 93 -5.82 4.18 -4.35
CA TYR A 93 -5.84 4.14 -5.81
C TYR A 93 -6.80 5.17 -6.42
N SER A 94 -8.01 5.27 -5.88
CA SER A 94 -9.05 6.18 -6.34
C SER A 94 -8.61 7.64 -6.18
N VAL A 95 -7.99 8.00 -5.06
CA VAL A 95 -7.43 9.34 -4.88
C VAL A 95 -6.33 9.60 -5.91
N LEU A 96 -5.37 8.69 -6.06
CA LEU A 96 -4.23 8.89 -6.96
C LEU A 96 -4.64 9.05 -8.43
N VAL A 97 -5.63 8.30 -8.90
CA VAL A 97 -6.09 8.38 -10.31
C VAL A 97 -6.93 9.64 -10.60
N THR A 98 -7.49 10.29 -9.58
CA THR A 98 -8.24 11.55 -9.74
C THR A 98 -7.34 12.78 -9.82
N LEU A 99 -6.06 12.65 -9.46
CA LEU A 99 -5.10 13.75 -9.50
C LEU A 99 -4.59 13.94 -10.93
N ASP A 100 -5.18 14.89 -11.64
CA ASP A 100 -4.80 15.26 -13.01
C ASP A 100 -3.57 16.20 -12.99
N PHE A 101 -2.39 15.60 -12.83
CA PHE A 101 -1.11 16.31 -12.90
C PHE A 101 -0.31 15.87 -14.12
N PRO A 102 0.37 16.80 -14.82
CA PRO A 102 1.23 16.45 -15.95
C PRO A 102 2.29 15.41 -15.53
N ASP A 103 2.54 14.40 -16.37
CA ASP A 103 3.53 13.33 -16.09
C ASP A 103 4.93 13.88 -15.76
N ALA A 104 5.29 15.06 -16.28
CA ALA A 104 6.54 15.75 -15.97
C ALA A 104 6.64 16.22 -14.50
N VAL A 105 5.50 16.46 -13.85
CA VAL A 105 5.38 16.90 -12.45
C VAL A 105 5.25 15.69 -11.51
N THR A 106 4.67 14.59 -11.98
CA THR A 106 4.46 13.37 -11.18
C THR A 106 5.48 12.27 -11.42
N ARG A 107 6.39 12.46 -12.39
CA ARG A 107 7.49 11.56 -12.75
C ARG A 107 7.04 10.10 -12.97
N GLY A 108 5.93 9.91 -13.67
CA GLY A 108 5.46 8.57 -14.08
C GLY A 108 4.46 7.92 -13.12
N LEU A 109 3.82 8.71 -12.24
CA LEU A 109 2.75 8.26 -11.34
C LEU A 109 1.68 7.46 -12.07
N ARG A 110 1.28 7.87 -13.28
CA ARG A 110 0.27 7.15 -14.08
C ARG A 110 0.64 5.68 -14.31
N ARG A 111 1.87 5.42 -14.75
CA ARG A 111 2.38 4.05 -14.96
C ARG A 111 2.41 3.27 -13.65
N ASN A 112 2.82 3.91 -12.56
CA ASN A 112 2.86 3.28 -11.25
C ASN A 112 1.44 2.91 -10.77
N THR A 113 0.49 3.84 -10.87
CA THR A 113 -0.92 3.59 -10.53
C THR A 113 -1.54 2.46 -11.37
N ASP A 114 -1.24 2.38 -12.67
CA ASP A 114 -1.73 1.29 -13.53
C ASP A 114 -1.19 -0.08 -13.08
N VAL A 115 0.08 -0.16 -12.68
CA VAL A 115 0.66 -1.37 -12.08
C VAL A 115 -0.06 -1.72 -10.77
N MET A 116 -0.33 -0.72 -9.92
CA MET A 116 -1.00 -0.92 -8.64
C MET A 116 -2.45 -1.37 -8.78
N ARG A 117 -3.16 -0.96 -9.84
CA ARG A 117 -4.47 -1.54 -10.18
C ARG A 117 -4.40 -3.06 -10.34
N GLY A 118 -3.39 -3.56 -11.07
CA GLY A 118 -3.17 -5.00 -11.21
C GLY A 118 -2.76 -5.70 -9.92
N VAL A 119 -2.13 -5.00 -8.98
CA VAL A 119 -1.82 -5.50 -7.62
C VAL A 119 -3.12 -5.66 -6.83
N ILE A 120 -3.99 -4.65 -6.82
CA ILE A 120 -5.28 -4.67 -6.13
C ILE A 120 -6.17 -5.80 -6.62
N GLU A 121 -6.33 -5.95 -7.95
CA GLU A 121 -7.17 -7.01 -8.52
C GLU A 121 -6.67 -8.41 -8.14
N ARG A 122 -5.36 -8.63 -8.16
CA ARG A 122 -4.78 -9.90 -7.71
C ARG A 122 -5.03 -10.12 -6.22
N THR A 123 -4.88 -9.10 -5.38
CA THR A 123 -5.13 -9.22 -3.93
C THR A 123 -6.58 -9.57 -3.64
N ARG A 124 -7.52 -8.97 -4.37
CA ARG A 124 -8.94 -9.32 -4.30
C ARG A 124 -9.19 -10.78 -4.69
N GLY A 125 -8.54 -11.24 -5.76
CA GLY A 125 -8.59 -12.65 -6.19
C GLY A 125 -8.08 -13.60 -5.12
N ASP A 126 -6.89 -13.35 -4.58
CA ASP A 126 -6.25 -14.17 -3.54
C ASP A 126 -7.11 -14.24 -2.27
N LEU A 127 -7.61 -13.08 -1.79
CA LEU A 127 -8.49 -13.01 -0.64
C LEU A 127 -9.79 -13.80 -0.86
N THR A 128 -10.39 -13.68 -2.05
CA THR A 128 -11.63 -14.40 -2.40
C THR A 128 -11.39 -15.91 -2.35
N VAL A 129 -10.31 -16.40 -2.96
CA VAL A 129 -9.98 -17.83 -2.96
C VAL A 129 -9.78 -18.34 -1.53
N ALA A 130 -9.01 -17.63 -0.71
CA ALA A 130 -8.75 -18.01 0.68
C ALA A 130 -10.04 -18.06 1.52
N LEU A 131 -10.95 -17.08 1.37
CA LEU A 131 -12.24 -17.08 2.05
C LEU A 131 -13.13 -18.26 1.65
N ARG A 132 -13.15 -18.61 0.35
CA ARG A 132 -13.92 -19.77 -0.15
C ARG A 132 -13.35 -21.09 0.36
N GLN A 133 -12.03 -21.24 0.40
CA GLN A 133 -11.36 -22.40 0.98
C GLN A 133 -11.70 -22.56 2.46
N ARG A 134 -11.54 -21.50 3.27
CA ARG A 134 -11.92 -21.50 4.69
C ARG A 134 -13.39 -21.85 4.92
N SER A 135 -14.28 -21.35 4.06
CA SER A 135 -15.71 -21.69 4.13
C SER A 135 -15.94 -23.18 3.86
N LEU A 136 -15.24 -23.76 2.89
CA LEU A 136 -15.34 -25.19 2.56
C LEU A 136 -14.82 -26.06 3.71
N GLU A 137 -13.65 -25.73 4.26
CA GLU A 137 -13.06 -26.42 5.42
C GLU A 137 -14.02 -26.44 6.61
N ARG A 138 -14.67 -25.30 6.91
CA ARG A 138 -15.69 -25.21 7.96
C ARG A 138 -16.90 -26.09 7.69
N GLN A 139 -17.32 -26.22 6.43
CA GLN A 139 -18.44 -27.10 6.06
C GLN A 139 -18.06 -28.57 6.20
N LEU A 140 -16.85 -28.94 5.80
CA LEU A 140 -16.32 -30.29 5.98
C LEU A 140 -16.19 -30.66 7.44
N ALA A 141 -15.64 -29.78 8.29
CA ALA A 141 -15.56 -30.01 9.73
C ALA A 141 -16.94 -30.28 10.35
N ARG A 142 -17.93 -29.43 10.06
CA ARG A 142 -19.32 -29.64 10.53
C ARG A 142 -19.94 -30.94 10.03
N PHE A 143 -19.58 -31.36 8.81
CA PHE A 143 -20.08 -32.61 8.26
C PHE A 143 -19.47 -33.81 9.00
N THR A 144 -18.17 -33.80 9.27
CA THR A 144 -17.48 -34.82 10.07
C THR A 144 -18.06 -34.90 11.48
N ASP A 145 -18.23 -33.77 12.17
CA ASP A 145 -18.83 -33.73 13.52
C ASP A 145 -20.21 -34.39 13.57
N ARG A 146 -21.02 -34.23 12.51
CA ARG A 146 -22.34 -34.85 12.40
C ARG A 146 -22.28 -36.35 12.14
N LEU A 147 -21.24 -36.84 11.46
CA LEU A 147 -21.06 -38.28 11.24
C LEU A 147 -20.59 -38.97 12.52
N GLU A 148 -19.73 -38.33 13.31
CA GLU A 148 -19.24 -38.88 14.58
C GLU A 148 -20.29 -38.85 15.70
N ALA A 149 -21.29 -37.97 15.58
CA ALA A 149 -22.39 -37.86 16.54
C ALA A 149 -23.56 -38.86 16.30
N ASN A 150 -23.52 -39.65 15.22
CA ASN A 150 -24.50 -40.71 14.91
C ASN A 150 -23.89 -42.10 15.06
#